data_AF-A0A838K5H5-F1
#
_entry.id   AF-A0A838K5H5-F1
#
_cell.length_a   1.000
_cell.length_b   1.000
_cell.length_c   1.000
_cell.angle_alpha   90.00
_cell.angle_beta   90.00
_cell.angle_gamma   90.00
#
_symmetry.space_group_name_H-M   'P 1'
#
loop_
_entity.id
_entity.type
_entity.pdbx_description
1 polymer ?
#
loop_
_entity_poly.entity_id
_entity_poly.type
_entity_poly.pdbx_seq_one_letter_code
_entity_poly.pdbx_strand_id
1 'polypeptide(L)' 'MSTTQAADQLGVTDRAVRLACQLGRLAARQVGGRWQVSRAVLDEYQRGKGGT' A
#
# COMPACT_ATOMS: atom_id res chain seq x y z
N MET A 1 1.52 -8.62 3.73
CA MET A 1 2.84 -8.21 3.19
C MET A 1 3.25 -6.87 3.78
N SER A 2 4.56 -6.56 3.79
CA SER A 2 5.09 -5.30 4.33
C SER A 2 4.90 -4.14 3.35
N THR A 3 5.06 -2.90 3.83
CA THR A 3 5.03 -1.69 3.00
C THR A 3 6.13 -1.70 1.93
N THR A 4 7.28 -2.29 2.22
CA THR A 4 8.40 -2.39 1.29
C THR A 4 8.10 -3.34 0.13
N GLN A 5 7.49 -4.50 0.39
CA GLN A 5 7.04 -5.39 -0.69
C GLN A 5 5.92 -4.76 -1.51
N ALA A 6 4.97 -4.08 -0.85
CA ALA A 6 3.93 -3.34 -1.53
C ALA A 6 4.50 -2.24 -2.45
N ALA A 7 5.56 -1.56 -2.01
CA ALA A 7 6.23 -0.51 -2.77
C ALA A 7 6.88 -1.06 -4.04
N ASP A 8 7.60 -2.18 -3.93
CA ASP A 8 8.24 -2.88 -5.04
C ASP A 8 7.20 -3.32 -6.09
N GLN A 9 6.09 -3.93 -5.65
CA GLN A 9 5.02 -4.35 -6.56
C GLN A 9 4.30 -3.19 -7.26
N LEU A 10 4.18 -2.05 -6.59
CA LEU A 10 3.54 -0.86 -7.14
C LEU A 10 4.51 0.00 -7.97
N GLY A 11 5.81 -0.29 -7.97
CA GLY A 11 6.84 0.55 -8.59
C GLY A 11 6.95 1.93 -7.93
N VAL A 12 6.68 2.04 -6.63
CA VAL A 12 6.72 3.30 -5.87
C VAL A 12 7.68 3.17 -4.68
N THR A 13 7.91 4.27 -3.95
CA THR A 13 8.74 4.25 -2.75
C THR A 13 7.96 3.77 -1.52
N ASP A 14 8.65 3.15 -0.55
CA ASP A 14 8.07 2.76 0.76
C ASP A 14 7.40 3.96 1.46
N ARG A 15 8.00 5.15 1.32
CA ARG A 15 7.44 6.41 1.84
C ARG A 15 6.07 6.73 1.22
N ALA A 16 5.90 6.53 -0.09
CA ALA A 16 4.62 6.73 -0.78
C ALA A 16 3.56 5.72 -0.30
N VAL A 17 3.94 4.46 -0.07
CA VAL A 17 3.05 3.43 0.48
C VAL A 17 2.63 3.78 1.90
N ARG A 18 3.59 4.13 2.77
CA ARG A 18 3.30 4.56 4.15
C ARG A 18 2.39 5.78 4.20
N LEU A 19 2.61 6.75 3.32
CA LEU A 19 1.74 7.92 3.20
C LEU A 19 0.33 7.51 2.76
N ALA A 20 0.19 6.61 1.78
CA ALA A 20 -1.13 6.11 1.37
C ALA A 20 -1.86 5.36 2.50
N CYS A 21 -1.13 4.59 3.32
CA CYS A 21 -1.68 3.97 4.53
C CYS A 21 -2.15 5.03 5.55
N GLN A 22 -1.32 6.05 5.81
CA GLN A 22 -1.64 7.13 6.76
C GLN A 22 -2.81 7.98 6.32
N LEU A 23 -2.94 8.24 5.01
CA LEU A 23 -4.05 8.97 4.41
C LEU A 23 -5.32 8.12 4.23
N GLY A 24 -5.29 6.83 4.59
CA GLY A 24 -6.42 5.92 4.40
C GLY A 24 -6.74 5.57 2.95
N ARG A 25 -5.84 5.91 2.01
CA ARG A 25 -5.98 5.57 0.58
C ARG A 25 -5.67 4.11 0.28
N LEU A 26 -4.85 3.49 1.13
CA LEU A 26 -4.53 2.07 1.08
C LEU A 26 -5.13 1.43 2.33
N ALA A 27 -6.03 0.46 2.16
CA ALA A 27 -6.65 -0.29 3.26
C ALA A 27 -5.66 -1.27 3.91
N ALA A 28 -4.62 -0.73 4.54
CA ALA A 28 -3.63 -1.50 5.29
C ALA A 28 -4.04 -1.59 6.76
N ARG A 29 -3.73 -2.73 7.40
CA ARG A 29 -3.97 -2.93 8.83
C ARG A 29 -2.66 -2.81 9.59
N GLN A 30 -2.66 -2.08 10.69
CA GLN A 30 -1.51 -2.06 11.59
C GLN A 30 -1.64 -3.21 12.60
N VAL A 31 -0.67 -4.12 12.62
CA VAL A 31 -0.63 -5.28 13.52
C VAL A 31 0.73 -5.27 14.24
N GLY A 32 0.72 -5.07 15.56
CA GLY A 32 1.94 -5.04 16.37
C GLY A 32 2.96 -3.97 15.93
N GLY A 33 2.49 -2.77 15.55
CA GLY A 33 3.34 -1.67 15.09
C GLY A 33 3.87 -1.82 13.66
N ARG A 34 3.51 -2.88 12.94
CA ARG A 34 3.87 -3.08 11.53
C ARG A 34 2.63 -2.93 10.65
N TRP A 35 2.82 -2.27 9.50
CA TRP A 35 1.79 -2.19 8.47
C TRP A 35 1.73 -3.50 7.69
N GLN A 36 0.57 -4.14 7.73
CA GLN A 36 0.20 -5.30 6.94
C GLN A 36 -0.71 -4.84 5.80
N VAL A 37 -0.19 -4.95 4.58
CA VAL A 37 -0.96 -4.76 3.35
C VAL A 37 -1.42 -6.14 2.86
N SER A 38 -2.66 -6.24 2.38
CA SER A 38 -3.14 -7.46 1.72
C SER A 38 -2.99 -7.34 0.22
N ARG A 39 -2.75 -8.47 -0.48
CA ARG A 39 -2.59 -8.46 -1.95
C ARG A 39 -3.80 -7.85 -2.66
N ALA A 40 -5.01 -8.22 -2.23
CA ALA A 40 -6.27 -7.72 -2.80
C ALA A 40 -6.37 -6.19 -2.74
N VAL A 41 -6.00 -5.60 -1.61
CA VAL A 41 -5.99 -4.14 -1.41
C VAL A 41 -4.98 -3.46 -2.34
N LEU A 42 -3.82 -4.09 -2.53
CA LEU A 42 -2.78 -3.57 -3.41
C LEU A 42 -3.25 -3.56 -4.87
N ASP A 43 -3.93 -4.63 -5.29
CA ASP A 43 -4.49 -4.79 -6.63
C ASP A 43 -5.60 -3.74 -6.91
N GLU A 44 -6.49 -3.52 -5.95
CA GLU A 44 -7.48 -2.43 -6.02
C GLU A 44 -6.83 -1.05 -6.09
N TYR A 45 -5.82 -0.79 -5.26
CA TYR A 45 -5.11 0.48 -5.26
C TYR A 45 -4.38 0.73 -6.58
N GLN A 46 -3.81 -0.32 -7.19
CA GLN A 46 -3.18 -0.24 -8.50
C GLN A 46 -4.20 0.05 -9.60
N ARG A 47 -5.38 -0.60 -9.56
CA ARG A 47 -6.48 -0.31 -10.51
C ARG A 47 -6.98 1.12 -10.41
N GLY A 48 -7.12 1.65 -9.19
CA GLY A 48 -7.56 3.04 -8.97
C GLY A 48 -6.53 4.10 -9.42
N LYS A 49 -5.24 3.74 -9.51
CA LYS A 49 -4.17 4.63 -9.98
C LYS A 49 -4.01 4.71 -11.49
N GLY A 50 -4.63 3.82 -12.26
CA GLY A 50 -4.50 3.75 -13.73
C GLY A 50 -5.26 4.80 -14.53
N GLY A 51 -5.80 5.84 -13.89
CA GLY A 51 -6.48 6.95 -14.55
C GLY A 51 -5.65 8.23 -14.54
N THR A 52 -4.62 8.34 -15.37
CA THR A 52 -4.06 9.62 -15.87
C THR A 52 -3.35 9.35 -17.19
#